data_AF-B2TH55-F1
#
_entry.id   AF-B2TH55-F1
#
_cell.length_a   1.000
_cell.length_b   1.000
_cell.length_c   1.000
_cell.angle_alpha   90.00
_cell.angle_beta   90.00
_cell.angle_gamma   90.00
#
_symmetry.space_group_name_H-M   'P 1'
#
loop_
_entity.id
_entity.type
_entity.pdbx_description
1 polymer ?
#
loop_
_entity_poly.entity_id
_entity_poly.type
_entity_poly.pdbx_seq_one_letter_code
_entity_poly.pdbx_strand_id
1 'polypeptide(L)'
;MKKTGRFLVVGVDDSQNFCQCCGRTGLKRVAWIRDTETDEVKHFGMNCATAPAKAFGVAHEIRLALRAFENAQAIRAARASRTYRAAGGEYTKVGPTQWQVADRNLWAKCFAAA
;
A
#
# COMPACT_ATOMS: atom_id res chain seq x y z
N MET A 1 -4.24 22.23 20.14
CA MET A 1 -3.83 21.05 19.34
C MET A 1 -2.46 20.61 19.81
N LYS A 2 -2.34 19.38 20.32
CA LYS A 2 -1.05 18.83 20.81
C LYS A 2 -0.12 18.71 19.61
N LYS A 3 1.02 19.42 19.61
CA LYS A 3 2.09 19.21 18.61
C LYS A 3 2.68 17.81 18.84
N THR A 4 2.07 16.79 18.24
CA THR A 4 2.54 15.40 18.26
C THR A 4 3.66 15.24 17.25
N GLY A 5 4.91 15.28 17.71
CA GLY A 5 6.12 14.98 16.93
C GLY A 5 6.42 15.95 15.78
N ARG A 6 7.71 16.10 15.43
CA ARG A 6 8.12 16.90 14.26
C ARG A 6 7.60 16.31 12.94
N PHE A 7 7.38 15.00 12.90
CA PHE A 7 7.04 14.29 11.67
C PHE A 7 5.64 13.69 11.75
N LEU A 8 4.91 13.77 10.64
CA LEU A 8 3.55 13.27 10.50
C LEU A 8 3.48 12.29 9.34
N VAL A 9 2.87 11.12 9.55
CA VAL A 9 2.57 10.18 8.46
C VAL A 9 1.37 10.71 7.69
N VAL A 10 1.58 11.02 6.41
CA VAL A 10 0.52 11.45 5.50
C VAL A 10 -0.22 10.23 4.94
N GLY A 11 0.51 9.17 4.63
CA GLY A 11 -0.07 7.94 4.08
C GLY A 11 0.97 6.91 3.67
N VAL A 12 0.48 5.78 3.17
CA VAL A 12 1.28 4.73 2.54
C VAL A 12 0.58 4.38 1.23
N ASP A 13 1.33 4.38 0.14
CA ASP A 13 0.84 3.98 -1.18
C ASP A 13 1.95 3.39 -2.05
N ASP A 14 1.63 3.09 -3.30
CA ASP A 14 2.49 2.51 -4.33
C ASP A 14 2.73 3.49 -5.50
N SER A 15 2.53 4.79 -5.29
CA SER A 15 2.68 5.83 -6.33
C SER A 15 4.14 6.13 -6.71
N GLN A 16 5.08 5.87 -5.80
CA GLN A 16 6.52 5.99 -6.02
C GLN A 16 7.20 4.66 -5.75
N ASN A 17 8.31 4.41 -6.45
CA ASN A 17 9.02 3.15 -6.40
C ASN A 17 10.46 3.27 -5.86
N PHE A 18 10.83 4.42 -5.29
CA PHE A 18 12.17 4.64 -4.76
C PHE A 18 12.16 5.29 -3.38
N CYS A 19 13.30 5.26 -2.69
CA CYS A 19 13.44 5.83 -1.35
C CYS A 19 14.28 7.12 -1.40
N GLN A 20 13.74 8.24 -0.92
CA GLN A 20 14.50 9.50 -0.87
C GLN A 20 15.61 9.51 0.18
N CYS A 21 15.66 8.53 1.09
CA CYS A 21 16.76 8.41 2.06
C CYS A 21 17.99 7.70 1.50
N CYS A 22 17.82 6.64 0.71
CA CYS A 22 18.94 5.78 0.28
C CYS A 22 18.99 5.52 -1.24
N GLY A 23 18.09 6.11 -2.01
CA GLY A 23 18.02 5.94 -3.47
C GLY A 23 17.55 4.56 -3.93
N ARG A 24 17.27 3.60 -3.03
CA ARG A 24 16.82 2.26 -3.42
C ARG A 24 15.54 2.34 -4.25
N THR A 25 15.55 1.73 -5.43
CA THR A 25 14.44 1.65 -6.39
C THR A 25 13.75 0.28 -6.35
N GLY A 26 12.69 0.10 -7.14
CA GLY A 26 11.92 -1.15 -7.22
C GLY A 26 11.08 -1.43 -5.97
N LEU A 27 10.77 -0.40 -5.19
CA LEU A 27 9.93 -0.51 -4.00
C LEU A 27 8.49 -0.72 -4.41
N LYS A 28 7.84 -1.69 -3.77
CA LYS A 28 6.41 -1.95 -3.99
C LYS A 28 5.52 -0.89 -3.35
N ARG A 29 6.02 -0.23 -2.29
CA ARG A 29 5.28 0.71 -1.44
C ARG A 29 6.23 1.70 -0.79
N VAL A 30 5.74 2.91 -0.55
CA VAL A 30 6.43 3.98 0.16
C VAL A 30 5.54 4.57 1.25
N ALA A 31 6.17 5.08 2.30
CA ALA A 31 5.52 5.88 3.33
C ALA A 31 5.78 7.36 3.06
N TRP A 32 4.71 8.15 3.04
CA TRP A 32 4.74 9.60 2.92
C TRP A 32 4.76 10.24 4.29
N ILE A 33 5.77 11.08 4.53
CA ILE A 33 6.01 11.73 5.82
C ILE A 33 6.17 13.22 5.58
N ARG A 34 5.39 14.02 6.30
CA ARG A 34 5.49 15.48 6.35
C ARG A 34 6.35 15.90 7.52
N ASP A 35 7.36 16.72 7.26
CA ASP A 35 8.05 17.46 8.31
C ASP A 35 7.24 18.71 8.65
N THR A 36 6.76 18.80 9.89
CA THR A 36 5.91 19.92 10.33
C THR A 36 6.67 21.22 10.57
N GLU A 37 8.01 21.18 10.57
CA GLU A 37 8.84 22.39 10.68
C GLU A 37 9.11 23.03 9.31
N THR A 38 9.31 22.23 8.26
CA THR A 38 9.63 22.71 6.91
C THR A 38 8.46 22.65 5.93
N ASP A 39 7.38 21.97 6.33
CA ASP A 39 6.23 21.64 5.51
C ASP A 39 6.50 20.71 4.32
N GLU A 40 7.70 20.14 4.25
CA GLU A 40 8.08 19.25 3.17
C GLU A 40 7.48 17.86 3.35
N VAL A 41 6.89 17.34 2.26
CA VAL A 41 6.40 15.97 2.18
C VAL A 41 7.41 15.13 1.41
N LYS A 42 7.97 14.12 2.07
CA LYS A 42 8.95 13.18 1.49
C LYS A 42 8.43 11.75 1.56
N HIS A 43 8.93 10.90 0.67
CA HIS A 43 8.59 9.49 0.61
C HIS A 43 9.80 8.61 0.88
N PHE A 44 9.56 7.53 1.62
CA PHE A 44 10.58 6.61 2.06
C PHE A 44 10.13 5.18 1.86
N GLY A 45 11.05 4.30 1.48
CA GLY A 45 10.78 2.88 1.51
C GLY A 45 10.46 2.43 2.93
N MET A 46 9.52 1.48 3.07
CA MET A 46 9.00 1.02 4.36
C MET A 46 10.12 0.68 5.36
N ASN A 47 11.15 -0.04 4.91
CA ASN A 47 12.29 -0.41 5.76
C ASN A 47 13.03 0.82 6.31
N CYS A 48 13.22 1.87 5.51
CA CYS A 48 13.86 3.10 5.97
C CYS A 48 12.94 3.90 6.88
N ALA A 49 11.65 3.96 6.54
CA ALA A 49 10.65 4.70 7.30
C ALA A 49 10.43 4.12 8.72
N THR A 50 10.59 2.80 8.90
CA THR A 50 10.39 2.11 10.18
C THR A 50 11.67 1.76 10.94
N ALA A 51 12.86 1.97 10.36
CA ALA A 51 14.13 1.61 11.00
C ALA A 51 14.44 2.56 12.18
N PRO A 52 14.69 2.09 13.42
CA PRO A 52 14.85 2.97 14.59
C PRO A 52 15.86 4.11 14.43
N ALA A 53 16.96 3.88 13.71
CA ALA A 53 18.00 4.90 13.46
C ALA A 53 17.57 6.03 12.50
N LYS A 54 16.51 5.80 11.72
CA LYS A 54 15.99 6.72 10.68
C LYS A 54 14.51 7.05 10.87
N ALA A 55 13.83 6.26 11.69
CA ALA A 55 12.42 6.36 11.96
C ALA A 55 12.21 7.66 12.70
N PHE A 56 11.46 8.52 12.07
CA PHE A 56 11.09 9.86 12.48
C PHE A 56 10.22 9.90 13.77
N GLY A 57 10.32 8.88 14.63
CA GLY A 57 9.46 8.65 15.78
C GLY A 57 8.08 8.09 15.44
N VAL A 58 7.79 7.83 14.16
CA VAL A 58 6.43 7.54 13.65
C VAL A 58 6.22 6.11 13.13
N ALA A 59 7.04 5.16 13.60
CA ALA A 59 6.99 3.79 13.10
C ALA A 59 5.64 3.10 13.37
N HIS A 60 4.96 3.45 14.46
CA HIS A 60 3.65 2.91 14.80
C HIS A 60 2.58 3.39 13.82
N GLU A 61 2.56 4.69 13.53
CA GLU A 61 1.65 5.35 12.60
C GLU A 61 1.84 4.83 11.18
N ILE A 62 3.09 4.58 10.76
CA ILE A 62 3.40 3.95 9.47
C ILE A 62 2.77 2.55 9.39
N ARG A 63 2.85 1.74 10.46
CA ARG A 63 2.25 0.40 10.47
C ARG A 63 0.72 0.46 10.44
N LEU A 64 0.11 1.44 11.11
CA LEU A 64 -1.34 1.66 11.03
C LEU A 64 -1.77 2.06 9.61
N ALA A 65 -1.05 3.01 9.00
CA ALA A 65 -1.30 3.42 7.62
C ALA A 65 -1.13 2.27 6.62
N LEU A 66 -0.10 1.44 6.80
CA LEU A 66 0.11 0.24 6.00
C LEU A 66 -1.07 -0.75 6.12
N ARG A 67 -1.52 -1.04 7.34
CA ARG A 67 -2.67 -1.93 7.56
C ARG A 67 -3.94 -1.36 6.93
N ALA A 68 -4.17 -0.06 7.05
CA ALA A 68 -5.31 0.60 6.42
C ALA A 68 -5.25 0.48 4.89
N PHE A 69 -4.08 0.68 4.29
CA PHE A 69 -3.85 0.48 2.86
C PHE A 69 -4.12 -0.98 2.44
N GLU A 70 -3.57 -1.96 3.16
CA GLU A 70 -3.78 -3.38 2.87
C GLU A 70 -5.25 -3.79 3.01
N ASN A 71 -5.95 -3.28 4.03
CA ASN A 71 -7.38 -3.51 4.21
C ASN A 71 -8.19 -2.91 3.06
N ALA A 72 -7.87 -1.69 2.61
CA ALA A 72 -8.53 -1.07 1.48
C ALA A 72 -8.33 -1.89 0.19
N GLN A 73 -7.10 -2.38 -0.06
CA GLN A 73 -6.80 -3.27 -1.19
C GLN A 73 -7.56 -4.60 -1.09
N ALA A 74 -7.65 -5.19 0.11
CA ALA A 74 -8.41 -6.43 0.33
C ALA A 74 -9.91 -6.23 0.09
N ILE A 75 -10.49 -5.11 0.55
CA ILE A 75 -11.90 -4.76 0.31
C ILE A 75 -12.16 -4.59 -1.19
N ARG A 76 -11.26 -3.88 -1.89
CA ARG A 76 -11.32 -3.69 -3.34
C ARG A 76 -11.26 -5.03 -4.07
N ALA A 77 -10.30 -5.88 -3.74
CA ALA A 77 -10.18 -7.21 -4.31
C ALA A 77 -11.42 -8.09 -4.04
N ALA A 78 -12.03 -7.97 -2.86
CA ALA A 78 -13.26 -8.68 -2.51
C ALA A 78 -14.48 -8.18 -3.30
N ARG A 79 -14.55 -6.87 -3.59
CA ARG A 79 -15.57 -6.30 -4.49
C ARG A 79 -15.36 -6.78 -5.93
N ALA A 80 -14.12 -6.68 -6.42
CA ALA A 80 -13.72 -7.15 -7.75
C ALA A 80 -14.01 -8.65 -7.95
N SER A 81 -13.80 -9.48 -6.93
CA SER A 81 -14.12 -10.92 -6.99
C SER A 81 -15.61 -11.19 -7.10
N ARG A 82 -16.44 -10.42 -6.38
CA ARG A 82 -17.89 -10.52 -6.50
C ARG A 82 -18.38 -10.13 -7.89
N THR A 83 -17.88 -9.02 -8.45
CA THR A 83 -18.26 -8.57 -9.79
C THR A 83 -17.72 -9.51 -10.87
N TYR A 84 -16.49 -10.03 -10.72
CA TYR A 84 -15.91 -11.02 -11.62
C TYR A 84 -16.75 -12.29 -11.71
N ARG A 85 -17.15 -12.86 -10.56
CA ARG A 85 -18.03 -14.05 -10.54
C ARG A 85 -19.40 -13.76 -11.14
N ALA A 86 -19.99 -12.60 -10.85
CA ALA A 86 -21.28 -12.19 -11.40
C ALA A 86 -21.23 -12.02 -12.94
N ALA A 87 -20.08 -11.63 -13.48
CA ALA A 87 -19.84 -11.53 -14.91
C ALA A 87 -19.51 -12.89 -15.59
N GLY A 88 -19.66 -14.01 -14.88
CA GLY A 88 -19.34 -15.35 -15.37
C GLY A 88 -17.87 -15.75 -15.24
N GLY A 89 -17.07 -14.98 -14.50
CA GLY A 89 -15.65 -15.27 -14.28
C GLY A 89 -15.42 -16.50 -13.39
N GLU A 90 -14.56 -17.40 -13.83
CA GLU A 90 -14.21 -18.63 -13.12
C GLU A 90 -12.81 -18.58 -12.50
N TYR A 91 -12.57 -19.46 -11.52
CA TYR A 91 -11.28 -19.65 -10.88
C TYR A 91 -10.73 -21.04 -11.22
N THR A 92 -9.51 -21.10 -11.75
CA THR A 92 -8.81 -22.34 -12.04
C THR A 92 -7.88 -22.70 -10.89
N LYS A 93 -7.92 -23.97 -10.45
CA LYS A 93 -7.01 -24.47 -9.42
C LYS A 93 -5.61 -24.67 -10.04
N VAL A 94 -4.60 -24.02 -9.48
CA VAL A 94 -3.20 -24.10 -9.96
C VAL A 94 -2.27 -24.82 -8.99
N GLY A 95 -2.74 -25.14 -7.80
CA GLY A 95 -1.98 -25.86 -6.79
C GLY A 95 -2.87 -26.46 -5.70
N PRO A 96 -2.30 -27.09 -4.67
CA PRO A 96 -3.07 -27.76 -3.61
C PRO A 96 -4.05 -26.82 -2.92
N THR A 97 -3.62 -25.58 -2.69
CA THR A 97 -4.37 -24.52 -1.97
C THR A 97 -4.52 -23.23 -2.79
N GLN A 98 -4.06 -23.22 -4.04
CA GLN A 98 -3.94 -22.00 -4.84
C GLN A 98 -4.93 -22.00 -6.01
N TRP A 99 -5.60 -20.87 -6.19
CA TRP A 99 -6.56 -20.61 -7.25
C TRP A 99 -6.14 -19.35 -8.00
N GLN A 100 -6.32 -19.34 -9.31
CA GLN A 100 -6.08 -18.17 -10.17
C GLN A 100 -7.34 -17.84 -10.95
N VAL A 101 -7.49 -16.57 -11.31
CA VAL A 101 -8.54 -16.15 -12.25
C VAL A 101 -8.29 -16.79 -13.61
N ALA A 102 -9.32 -17.42 -14.19
CA ALA A 102 -9.25 -18.01 -15.52
C ALA A 102 -9.14 -16.92 -16.60
N ASP A 103 -9.97 -15.88 -16.51
CA ASP A 103 -9.94 -14.72 -17.40
C ASP A 103 -9.28 -13.50 -16.71
N ARG A 104 -8.01 -13.28 -17.02
CA ARG A 104 -7.24 -12.14 -16.51
C ARG A 104 -7.73 -10.79 -17.03
N ASN A 105 -8.32 -10.74 -18.23
CA ASN A 105 -8.81 -9.50 -18.82
C ASN A 105 -10.11 -9.06 -18.17
N LEU A 106 -11.04 -10.00 -17.97
CA LEU A 106 -12.26 -9.75 -17.22
C LEU A 106 -11.94 -9.37 -15.76
N TRP A 107 -11.00 -10.08 -15.13
CA TRP A 107 -10.52 -9.72 -13.79
C TRP A 107 -9.98 -8.29 -13.74
N ALA A 108 -9.11 -7.89 -14.68
CA ALA A 108 -8.54 -6.55 -14.71
C ALA A 108 -9.62 -5.46 -14.85
N LYS A 109 -10.65 -5.69 -15.68
CA LYS A 109 -11.81 -4.79 -15.81
C LYS A 109 -12.60 -4.69 -14.51
N CYS A 110 -12.92 -5.83 -13.88
CA CYS A 110 -13.65 -5.87 -12.61
C CYS A 110 -12.86 -5.22 -11.46
N PHE A 111 -11.54 -5.37 -11.45
CA PHE A 111 -10.66 -4.77 -10.45
C PHE A 111 -10.52 -3.25 -10.64
N ALA A 112 -10.42 -2.78 -11.89
CA ALA A 112 -10.40 -1.36 -12.20
C ALA A 112 -11.70 -0.66 -11.79
N ALA A 113 -12.85 -1.35 -11.92
CA ALA A 113 -14.16 -0.82 -11.56
C ALA A 113 -14.53 -0.92 -10.06
N ALA A 114 -13.73 -1.62 -9.25
CA ALA A 114 -13.97 -1.83 -7.81
C ALA A 114 -13.30 -0.77 -6.93
#